data_AF-A0A931QSW0-F1
#
_entry.id   AF-A0A931QSW0-F1
#
_cell.length_a   1.000
_cell.length_b   1.000
_cell.length_c   1.000
_cell.angle_alpha   90.00
_cell.angle_beta   90.00
_cell.angle_gamma   90.00
#
_symmetry.space_group_name_H-M   'P 1'
#
loop_
_entity.id
_entity.type
_entity.pdbx_description
1 polymer ?
#
loop_
_entity_poly.entity_id
_entity_poly.type
_entity_poly.pdbx_seq_one_letter_code
_entity_poly.pdbx_strand_id
1 'polypeptide(L)'
;MFLIDDILLSPLKGIIWLSEKLENFVEKELTDQDKIKEKLMALQLQFELDEISEEDYDKQECELLVRLDEIQKQKEEQMYV
;
A
#
# COMPACT_ATOMS: atom_id res chain seq x y z
N MET A 1 15.79 19.21 -11.57
CA MET A 1 14.37 19.36 -11.21
C MET A 1 13.81 17.95 -11.03
N PHE A 2 12.88 17.77 -10.08
CA PHE A 2 12.26 16.50 -9.65
C PHE A 2 13.08 15.58 -8.74
N LEU A 3 13.12 15.93 -7.45
CA LEU A 3 13.35 14.97 -6.34
C LEU A 3 12.03 14.31 -5.89
N ILE A 4 10.91 14.64 -6.53
CA ILE A 4 9.58 14.10 -6.21
C ILE A 4 9.38 12.73 -6.87
N ASP A 5 9.95 12.50 -8.06
CA ASP A 5 9.80 11.24 -8.79
C ASP A 5 10.47 10.09 -8.02
N ASP A 6 11.73 10.19 -7.62
CA ASP A 6 12.41 9.09 -6.90
C ASP A 6 11.90 8.87 -5.46
N ILE A 7 11.25 9.88 -4.87
CA ILE A 7 10.74 9.80 -3.48
C ILE A 7 9.33 9.20 -3.44
N LEU A 8 8.49 9.45 -4.45
CA LEU A 8 7.17 8.81 -4.59
C LEU A 8 7.24 7.46 -5.31
N LEU A 9 8.22 7.26 -6.20
CA LEU A 9 8.39 6.03 -6.98
C LEU A 9 9.29 4.99 -6.31
N SER A 10 9.91 5.33 -5.16
CA SER A 10 10.63 4.35 -4.34
C SER A 10 9.62 3.55 -3.49
N PRO A 11 9.48 2.23 -3.71
CA PRO A 11 8.45 1.40 -3.07
C PRO A 11 8.51 1.44 -1.53
N LEU A 12 9.72 1.41 -0.98
CA LEU A 12 10.00 1.53 0.46
C LEU A 12 9.53 2.87 1.05
N LYS A 13 9.71 3.98 0.33
CA LYS A 13 9.27 5.31 0.84
C LYS A 13 7.76 5.51 0.74
N GLY A 14 7.11 4.90 -0.25
CA GLY A 14 5.64 4.87 -0.34
C GLY A 14 5.02 4.15 0.85
N ILE A 15 5.56 2.98 1.23
CA ILE A 15 5.08 2.18 2.37
C ILE A 15 5.44 2.84 3.72
N ILE A 16 6.63 3.43 3.86
CA ILE A 16 7.01 4.17 5.08
C ILE A 16 6.12 5.40 5.28
N TRP A 17 5.83 6.17 4.22
CA TRP A 17 4.89 7.30 4.30
C TRP A 17 3.46 6.85 4.64
N LEU A 18 3.03 5.67 4.17
CA LEU A 18 1.75 5.09 4.51
C LEU A 18 1.68 4.58 5.96
N SER A 19 2.78 4.04 6.49
CA SER A 19 2.87 3.50 7.86
C SER A 19 2.98 4.60 8.92
N GLU A 20 3.69 5.70 8.65
CA GLU A 20 3.66 6.90 9.51
C GLU A 20 2.24 7.48 9.65
N LYS A 21 1.38 7.25 8.65
CA LYS A 21 -0.05 7.61 8.70
C LYS A 21 -0.92 6.54 9.39
N LEU A 22 -0.41 5.31 9.53
CA LEU A 22 -1.10 4.13 10.05
C LEU A 22 -0.73 3.76 11.49
N GLU A 23 0.27 4.42 12.10
CA GLU A 23 0.70 4.20 13.50
C GLU A 23 -0.46 4.25 14.54
N ASN A 24 -1.66 4.67 14.16
CA ASN A 24 -2.84 4.73 15.02
C ASN A 24 -3.85 3.58 14.89
N PHE A 25 -3.63 2.54 14.06
CA PHE A 25 -4.70 1.58 13.70
C PHE A 25 -4.60 0.16 14.29
N VAL A 26 -3.56 -0.17 15.05
CA VAL A 26 -3.33 -1.56 15.51
C VAL A 26 -4.40 -2.08 16.51
N GLU A 27 -5.29 -1.23 17.05
CA GLU A 27 -6.32 -1.67 18.01
C GLU A 27 -7.78 -1.29 17.70
N LYS A 28 -8.10 -0.67 16.55
CA LYS A 28 -9.48 -0.24 16.26
C LYS A 28 -9.91 -0.67 14.85
N GLU A 29 -11.00 -1.45 14.82
CA GLU A 29 -11.77 -1.87 13.63
C GLU A 29 -11.06 -1.71 12.28
N LEU A 30 -10.42 -2.79 11.82
CA LEU A 30 -9.73 -2.83 10.52
C LEU A 30 -10.71 -2.54 9.38
N THR A 31 -10.47 -1.44 8.65
CA THR A 31 -11.21 -1.14 7.43
C THR A 31 -10.66 -1.97 6.25
N ASP A 32 -11.41 -2.07 5.15
CA ASP A 32 -10.96 -2.82 3.97
C ASP A 32 -9.64 -2.27 3.38
N GLN A 33 -9.41 -0.97 3.54
CA GLN A 33 -8.17 -0.31 3.18
C GLN A 33 -6.98 -0.78 4.04
N ASP A 34 -7.19 -1.03 5.33
CA ASP A 34 -6.12 -1.44 6.25
C ASP A 34 -5.68 -2.87 5.97
N LYS A 35 -6.62 -3.76 5.63
CA LYS A 35 -6.32 -5.13 5.20
C LYS A 35 -5.45 -5.18 3.94
N ILE A 36 -5.61 -4.23 3.01
CA ILE A 36 -4.75 -4.16 1.82
C ILE A 36 -3.34 -3.70 2.19
N LYS A 37 -3.21 -2.73 3.11
CA LYS A 37 -1.90 -2.29 3.61
C LYS A 37 -1.16 -3.42 4.33
N GLU A 38 -1.85 -4.22 5.14
CA GLU A 38 -1.27 -5.42 5.76
C GLU A 38 -0.74 -6.42 4.73
N LYS A 39 -1.49 -6.64 3.64
CA LYS A 39 -1.05 -7.52 2.55
C LYS A 39 0.18 -6.97 1.82
N LEU A 40 0.26 -5.67 1.59
CA LEU A 40 1.44 -5.02 1.01
C LEU A 40 2.68 -5.21 1.89
N MET A 41 2.54 -5.04 3.22
CA MET A 41 3.65 -5.30 4.15
C MET A 41 4.09 -6.76 4.15
N ALA A 42 3.15 -7.71 4.11
CA ALA A 42 3.46 -9.13 4.04
C ALA A 42 4.15 -9.50 2.72
N LEU A 43 3.73 -8.90 1.60
CA LEU A 43 4.32 -9.11 0.29
C LEU A 43 5.77 -8.59 0.23
N GLN A 44 6.03 -7.41 0.81
CA GLN A 44 7.38 -6.86 0.95
C GLN A 44 8.30 -7.80 1.74
N LEU A 45 7.81 -8.36 2.87
CA LEU A 45 8.59 -9.30 3.66
C LEU A 45 8.92 -10.58 2.88
N GLN A 46 7.97 -11.12 2.12
CA GLN A 46 8.22 -12.30 1.28
C GLN A 46 9.29 -12.04 0.22
N PHE A 47 9.27 -10.85 -0.39
CA PHE A 47 10.30 -10.45 -1.35
C PHE A 47 11.67 -10.28 -0.67
N GLU A 48 11.72 -9.61 0.49
CA GLU A 48 12.97 -9.44 1.26
C GLU A 48 13.58 -10.75 1.75
N LEU A 49 12.75 -11.79 1.95
CA LEU A 49 13.17 -13.13 2.33
C LEU A 49 13.50 -14.02 1.12
N ASP A 50 13.52 -13.47 -0.10
CA ASP A 50 13.69 -14.20 -1.37
C ASP A 50 12.66 -15.33 -1.56
N GLU A 51 11.49 -15.25 -0.90
CA GLU A 51 10.41 -16.25 -1.03
C GLU A 51 9.62 -16.09 -2.35
N ILE A 52 9.66 -14.90 -2.94
CA ILE A 52 9.05 -14.57 -4.23
C ILE A 52 10.03 -13.82 -5.11
N SER A 53 9.85 -13.93 -6.43
CA SER A 53 10.64 -13.16 -7.39
C SER A 53 10.23 -11.70 -7.45
N GLU A 54 11.11 -10.83 -7.98
CA GLU A 54 10.80 -9.42 -8.25
C GLU A 54 9.58 -9.29 -9.20
N GLU A 55 9.50 -10.13 -10.23
CA GLU A 55 8.35 -10.14 -11.16
C GLU A 55 7.03 -10.51 -10.45
N ASP A 56 7.07 -11.48 -9.53
CA ASP A 56 5.91 -11.87 -8.74
C ASP A 56 5.54 -10.82 -7.69
N TYR A 57 6.53 -10.12 -7.13
CA TYR A 57 6.33 -9.00 -6.22
C TYR A 57 5.62 -7.86 -6.94
N ASP A 58 6.17 -7.37 -8.04
CA ASP A 58 5.65 -6.23 -8.81
C ASP A 58 4.21 -6.45 -9.26
N LYS A 59 3.92 -7.66 -9.75
CA LYS A 59 2.58 -8.05 -10.20
C LYS A 59 1.56 -8.01 -9.07
N GLN A 60 1.90 -8.59 -7.92
CA GLN A 60 1.00 -8.63 -6.76
C GLN A 60 0.85 -7.26 -6.10
N GLU A 61 1.93 -6.48 -6.04
CA GLU A 61 1.92 -5.12 -5.53
C GLU A 61 0.98 -4.24 -6.36
N CYS A 62 1.11 -4.27 -7.69
CA CYS A 62 0.22 -3.53 -8.58
C CYS A 62 -1.26 -3.89 -8.37
N GLU A 63 -1.59 -5.17 -8.21
CA GLU A 63 -2.97 -5.62 -7.97
C GLU A 63 -3.52 -5.07 -6.64
N LEU A 64 -2.70 -5.07 -5.58
CA LEU A 64 -3.08 -4.55 -4.28
C LEU A 64 -3.26 -3.03 -4.30
N LEU A 65 -2.39 -2.30 -5.02
CA LEU A 65 -2.49 -0.85 -5.17
C LEU A 65 -3.72 -0.43 -5.99
N VAL A 66 -4.07 -1.16 -7.05
CA VAL A 66 -5.30 -0.91 -7.82
C VAL A 66 -6.54 -1.06 -6.94
N ARG A 67 -6.61 -2.11 -6.13
CA ARG A 67 -7.73 -2.29 -5.17
C ARG A 67 -7.79 -1.18 -4.12
N LEU A 68 -6.63 -0.67 -3.69
CA LEU A 68 -6.56 0.43 -2.73
C LEU A 68 -7.17 1.70 -3.32
N ASP A 69 -6.85 2.01 -4.58
CA ASP A 69 -7.39 3.15 -5.34
C ASP A 69 -8.92 3.01 -5.52
N GLU A 70 -9.42 1.83 -5.86
CA GLU A 70 -10.86 1.57 -6.00
C GLU A 70 -11.63 1.83 -4.69
N ILE A 71 -11.12 1.34 -3.56
CA ILE A 71 -11.72 1.57 -2.25
C ILE A 71 -11.71 3.06 -1.90
N GLN A 72 -10.61 3.75 -2.23
CA GLN A 72 -10.50 5.18 -1.94
C GLN A 72 -11.49 6.00 -2.79
N LYS A 73 -11.60 5.72 -4.08
CA LYS A 73 -12.60 6.35 -4.97
C LYS A 73 -14.03 6.12 -4.47
N GLN A 74 -14.37 4.90 -4.06
CA GLN A 74 -15.69 4.61 -3.50
C GLN A 74 -15.98 5.38 -2.21
N LYS A 75 -14.98 5.59 -1.34
CA LYS A 75 -15.13 6.41 -0.14
C LYS A 75 -15.30 7.89 -0.48
N GLU A 76 -14.56 8.39 -1.46
CA GLU A 76 -14.67 9.77 -1.94
C GLU A 76 -16.05 10.02 -2.56
N GLU A 77 -16.52 9.14 -3.44
CA GLU A 77 -17.86 9.23 -4.05
C GLU A 77 -18.97 9.21 -2.99
N GLN A 78 -18.88 8.36 -1.96
CA GLN A 78 -19.85 8.33 -0.86
C GLN A 78 -19.85 9.58 0.03
N MET A 79 -18.76 10.35 0.06
CA MET A 79 -18.66 11.58 0.85
C MET A 79 -19.35 12.78 0.16
N TYR A 80 -19.55 12.72 -1.17
CA TYR A 80 -20.20 13.78 -1.96
C TYR A 80 -21.68 13.49 -2.29
N VAL A 81 -22.29 12.46 -1.68
CA VAL A 81 -23.72 12.11 -1.82
C VAL A 81 -24.51 12.47 -0.57
#